data_AF-A0A417CYK4-F1
#
_entry.id   AF-A0A417CYK4-F1
#
_cell.length_a   1.000
_cell.length_b   1.000
_cell.length_c   1.000
_cell.angle_alpha   90.00
_cell.angle_beta   90.00
_cell.angle_gamma   90.00
#
_symmetry.space_group_name_H-M   'P 1'
#
loop_
_entity.id
_entity.type
_entity.pdbx_description
1 polymer ?
#
loop_
_entity_poly.entity_id
_entity_poly.type
_entity_poly.pdbx_seq_one_letter_code
_entity_poly.pdbx_strand_id
1 'polypeptide(L)'
;MEAAKKEAAATKKSSDSDKDQSNYSSKPSAGTYVANYDMKERADASLSAEQVGHIKKGDSLDIVEVVDNGDGSYWGKLSNGHYVCVKDNEYQYLS
;
A
#
# COMPACT_ATOMS: atom_id res chain seq x y z
N MET A 1 -10.19 32.85 16.41
CA MET A 1 -9.22 32.27 15.48
C MET A 1 -9.14 30.78 15.79
N GLU A 2 -9.05 29.98 14.73
CA GLU A 2 -9.51 28.59 14.57
C GLU A 2 -9.30 27.59 15.71
N ALA A 3 -10.33 26.75 15.87
CA ALA A 3 -10.37 25.62 16.77
C ALA A 3 -9.44 24.49 16.29
N ALA A 4 -8.69 23.94 17.23
CA ALA A 4 -7.90 22.74 17.07
C ALA A 4 -8.78 21.48 16.87
N LYS A 5 -8.16 20.49 16.21
CA LYS A 5 -8.28 19.05 16.46
C LYS A 5 -9.47 18.32 15.79
N LYS A 6 -9.13 17.50 14.79
CA LYS A 6 -9.74 16.18 14.61
C LYS A 6 -8.63 15.13 14.52
N GLU A 7 -8.31 14.57 15.69
CA GLU A 7 -7.90 13.18 15.80
C GLU A 7 -9.12 12.32 15.49
N ALA A 8 -8.94 11.27 14.68
CA ALA A 8 -9.80 10.10 14.70
C ALA A 8 -8.94 8.91 15.15
N ALA A 9 -9.04 8.57 16.43
CA ALA A 9 -8.57 7.31 16.98
C ALA A 9 -9.74 6.31 16.97
N ALA A 10 -9.58 5.14 16.35
CA ALA A 10 -10.37 3.96 16.66
C ALA A 10 -9.55 2.68 16.35
N THR A 11 -9.05 2.09 17.42
CA THR A 11 -8.36 0.80 17.51
C THR A 11 -9.18 -0.37 16.95
N LYS A 12 -8.55 -1.26 16.17
CA LYS A 12 -8.87 -2.69 16.20
C LYS A 12 -7.59 -3.53 16.16
N LYS A 13 -7.36 -4.21 17.29
CA LYS A 13 -6.51 -5.40 17.39
C LYS A 13 -7.14 -6.47 16.49
N SER A 14 -6.45 -6.84 15.42
CA SER A 14 -6.74 -8.06 14.68
C SER A 14 -5.44 -8.82 14.56
N SER A 15 -5.25 -9.74 15.51
CA SER A 15 -4.54 -10.96 15.21
C SER A 15 -5.22 -11.55 13.98
N ASP A 16 -4.50 -11.76 12.88
CA ASP A 16 -4.78 -12.95 12.10
C ASP A 16 -3.53 -13.41 11.36
N SER A 17 -3.34 -14.71 11.48
CA SER A 17 -2.15 -15.44 11.08
C SER A 17 -2.51 -16.16 9.80
N ASP A 18 -2.37 -15.53 8.65
CA ASP A 18 -2.63 -16.23 7.39
C ASP A 18 -1.34 -16.37 6.60
N LYS A 19 -0.69 -17.52 6.84
CA LYS A 19 0.00 -18.23 5.77
C LYS A 19 -1.06 -18.51 4.70
N ASP A 20 -0.88 -18.06 3.46
CA ASP A 20 -0.94 -18.98 2.32
C ASP A 20 -0.52 -18.33 0.99
N GLN A 21 0.45 -19.00 0.38
CA GLN A 21 0.57 -19.33 -1.03
C GLN A 21 0.17 -18.30 -2.10
N SER A 22 1.22 -17.93 -2.85
CA SER A 22 1.24 -17.52 -4.25
C SER A 22 0.05 -18.04 -5.08
N ASN A 23 -0.86 -17.14 -5.44
CA ASN A 23 -1.53 -17.18 -6.74
C ASN A 23 -2.05 -15.79 -7.07
N TYR A 24 -1.78 -15.30 -8.27
CA TYR A 24 -1.96 -13.92 -8.75
C TYR A 24 -3.40 -13.33 -8.65
N SER A 25 -4.35 -14.02 -8.02
CA SER A 25 -5.76 -13.66 -7.92
C SER A 25 -6.20 -13.19 -6.52
N SER A 26 -5.41 -13.41 -5.46
CA SER A 26 -5.78 -12.99 -4.10
C SER A 26 -5.40 -11.54 -3.79
N LYS A 27 -6.21 -10.86 -2.95
CA LYS A 27 -5.92 -9.52 -2.42
C LYS A 27 -4.60 -9.58 -1.63
N PRO A 28 -3.64 -8.67 -1.87
CA PRO A 28 -2.41 -8.60 -1.08
C PRO A 28 -2.73 -8.28 0.39
N SER A 29 -1.96 -8.87 1.32
CA SER A 29 -2.06 -8.58 2.75
C SER A 29 -1.13 -7.45 3.16
N ALA A 30 -1.30 -6.90 4.37
CA ALA A 30 -0.32 -5.99 4.97
C ALA A 30 0.96 -6.77 5.37
N GLY A 31 2.10 -6.10 5.33
CA GLY A 31 3.39 -6.68 5.69
C GLY A 31 4.56 -5.99 4.99
N THR A 32 5.74 -6.57 5.15
CA THR A 32 6.94 -6.12 4.45
C THR A 32 6.99 -6.72 3.05
N TYR A 33 7.18 -5.85 2.06
CA TYR A 33 7.34 -6.19 0.66
C TYR A 33 8.63 -5.63 0.11
N VAL A 34 9.15 -6.24 -0.96
CA VAL A 34 10.29 -5.72 -1.71
C VAL A 34 9.82 -5.21 -3.07
N ALA A 35 10.30 -4.03 -3.46
CA ALA A 35 10.02 -3.48 -4.77
C ALA A 35 10.72 -4.26 -5.89
N ASN A 36 9.96 -4.80 -6.83
CA ASN A 36 10.49 -5.52 -7.99
C ASN A 36 10.97 -4.57 -9.10
N TYR A 37 10.54 -3.31 -9.05
CA TYR A 37 10.80 -2.27 -10.06
C TYR A 37 11.03 -0.90 -9.41
N ASP A 38 11.53 0.06 -10.19
CA ASP A 38 11.56 1.46 -9.77
C ASP A 38 10.14 2.03 -9.83
N MET A 39 9.67 2.54 -8.70
CA MET A 39 8.27 2.88 -8.47
C MET A 39 8.12 4.30 -7.94
N LYS A 40 6.91 4.82 -8.12
CA LYS A 40 6.53 6.15 -7.65
C LYS A 40 5.70 5.99 -6.38
N GLU A 41 6.16 6.63 -5.33
CA GLU A 41 5.38 6.80 -4.12
C GLU A 41 4.45 8.00 -4.31
N ARG A 42 3.18 7.85 -3.94
CA ARG A 42 2.12 8.82 -4.20
C ARG A 42 1.40 9.25 -2.94
N ALA A 43 0.84 10.45 -2.98
CA ALA A 43 0.07 11.02 -1.86
C ALA A 43 -1.22 10.24 -1.56
N ASP A 44 -1.78 9.56 -2.56
CA ASP A 44 -3.05 8.84 -2.48
C ASP A 44 -2.98 7.53 -3.31
N ALA A 45 -3.91 6.61 -3.04
CA ALA A 45 -4.08 5.33 -3.72
C ALA A 45 -4.63 5.52 -5.14
N SER A 46 -3.96 6.28 -6.01
CA SER A 46 -4.40 6.52 -7.38
C SER A 46 -3.23 6.79 -8.32
N LEU A 47 -3.33 6.34 -9.57
CA LEU A 47 -2.35 6.64 -10.63
C LEU A 47 -2.32 8.13 -11.00
N SER A 48 -3.41 8.87 -10.73
CA SER A 48 -3.50 10.31 -10.95
C SER A 48 -3.02 11.16 -9.75
N ALA A 49 -2.77 10.53 -8.59
CA ALA A 49 -2.32 11.24 -7.40
C ALA A 49 -0.90 11.81 -7.59
N GLU A 50 -0.59 12.88 -6.87
CA GLU A 50 0.73 13.50 -6.92
C GLU A 50 1.83 12.52 -6.49
N GLN A 51 2.95 12.53 -7.21
CA GLN A 51 4.14 11.78 -6.82
C GLN A 51 4.85 12.54 -5.70
N VAL A 52 4.92 11.93 -4.52
CA VAL A 52 5.57 12.50 -3.33
C VAL A 52 6.95 11.92 -3.08
N GLY A 53 7.28 10.80 -3.72
CA GLY A 53 8.54 10.12 -3.52
C GLY A 53 8.90 9.18 -4.67
N HIS A 54 9.99 8.45 -4.47
CA HIS A 54 10.49 7.46 -5.41
C HIS A 54 11.04 6.28 -4.63
N ILE A 55 10.67 5.08 -5.07
CA ILE A 55 11.07 3.81 -4.50
C ILE A 55 11.94 3.12 -5.53
N LYS A 56 13.12 2.67 -5.13
CA LYS A 56 14.01 1.96 -6.05
C LYS A 56 13.70 0.48 -6.03
N LYS A 57 13.98 -0.18 -7.14
CA LYS A 57 13.98 -1.64 -7.18
C LYS A 57 14.89 -2.21 -6.08
N GLY A 58 14.37 -3.16 -5.30
CA GLY A 58 15.05 -3.79 -4.18
C GLY A 58 14.83 -3.10 -2.83
N ASP A 59 14.19 -1.92 -2.80
CA ASP A 59 13.83 -1.27 -1.55
C ASP A 59 12.76 -2.08 -0.82
N SER A 60 12.91 -2.21 0.49
CA SER A 60 11.95 -2.87 1.37
C SER A 60 10.94 -1.86 1.89
N LEU A 61 9.66 -2.17 1.76
CA LEU A 61 8.53 -1.31 2.09
C LEU A 61 7.63 -2.00 3.10
N ASP A 62 7.25 -1.28 4.14
CA ASP A 62 6.30 -1.78 5.12
C ASP A 62 4.90 -1.27 4.79
N ILE A 63 4.06 -2.18 4.30
CA ILE A 63 2.68 -1.92 3.92
C ILE A 63 1.80 -2.19 5.13
N VAL A 64 1.22 -1.14 5.70
CA VAL A 64 0.35 -1.23 6.88
C VAL A 64 -1.10 -1.54 6.50
N GLU A 65 -1.50 -1.22 5.27
CA GLU A 65 -2.88 -1.41 4.78
C GLU A 65 -2.89 -1.58 3.27
N VAL A 66 -3.83 -2.37 2.73
CA VAL A 66 -4.02 -2.54 1.29
C VAL A 66 -5.42 -2.08 0.87
N VAL A 67 -5.43 -1.06 0.02
CA VAL A 67 -6.60 -0.46 -0.62
C VAL A 67 -6.84 -1.14 -1.97
N ASP A 68 -8.08 -1.52 -2.22
CA ASP A 68 -8.54 -2.01 -3.52
C ASP A 68 -9.38 -0.91 -4.16
N ASN A 69 -8.96 -0.45 -5.34
CA ASN A 69 -9.67 0.59 -6.08
C ASN A 69 -10.81 0.05 -6.96
N GLY A 70 -10.96 -1.28 -7.05
CA GLY A 70 -11.98 -1.92 -7.87
C GLY A 70 -11.70 -1.87 -9.38
N ASP A 71 -10.58 -1.30 -9.80
CA ASP A 71 -10.05 -1.30 -11.16
C ASP A 71 -9.05 -2.45 -11.40
N GLY A 72 -8.86 -3.31 -10.39
CA GLY A 72 -7.84 -4.37 -10.37
C GLY A 72 -6.48 -3.91 -9.86
N SER A 73 -6.33 -2.62 -9.53
CA SER A 73 -5.15 -2.07 -8.89
C SER A 73 -5.28 -2.16 -7.37
N TYR A 74 -4.26 -2.72 -6.74
CA TYR A 74 -4.12 -2.75 -5.29
C TYR A 74 -3.03 -1.78 -4.87
N TRP A 75 -3.35 -0.92 -3.91
CA TRP A 75 -2.46 0.08 -3.37
C TRP A 75 -2.12 -0.24 -1.93
N GLY A 76 -0.84 -0.26 -1.61
CA GLY A 76 -0.34 -0.44 -0.27
C GLY A 76 -0.08 0.91 0.35
N LYS A 77 -0.69 1.16 1.50
CA LYS A 77 -0.39 2.29 2.36
C LYS A 77 0.85 1.98 3.18
N LEU A 78 1.81 2.87 3.12
CA LEU A 78 3.04 2.81 3.89
C LEU A 78 2.83 3.42 5.28
N SER A 79 3.71 3.09 6.23
CA SER A 79 3.67 3.62 7.60
C SER A 79 3.81 5.15 7.68
N ASN A 80 4.40 5.77 6.66
CA ASN A 80 4.50 7.23 6.51
C ASN A 80 3.20 7.89 6.00
N GLY A 81 2.16 7.10 5.69
CA GLY A 81 0.86 7.59 5.20
C GLY A 81 0.79 7.76 3.68
N HIS A 82 1.85 7.46 2.94
CA HIS A 82 1.86 7.48 1.48
C HIS A 82 1.41 6.15 0.89
N TYR A 83 1.23 6.12 -0.42
CA TYR A 83 0.69 4.99 -1.15
C TYR A 83 1.62 4.53 -2.27
N VAL A 84 1.69 3.23 -2.45
CA VAL A 84 2.46 2.57 -3.51
C VAL A 84 1.60 1.51 -4.20
N CYS A 85 1.68 1.39 -5.53
CA CYS A 85 0.94 0.37 -6.26
C CYS A 85 1.55 -1.02 -5.98
N VAL A 86 0.84 -1.91 -5.29
CA VAL A 86 1.32 -3.26 -4.94
C VAL A 86 1.26 -4.16 -6.17
N LYS A 87 0.12 -4.15 -6.86
CA LYS A 87 -0.11 -4.87 -8.12
C LYS A 87 -1.23 -4.20 -8.91
N ASP A 88 -1.22 -4.40 -10.22
CA ASP A 88 -2.35 -4.12 -11.11
C ASP A 88 -2.78 -5.40 -11.84
N ASN A 89 -3.61 -5.26 -12.88
CA ASN A 89 -4.11 -6.40 -13.67
C ASN A 89 -3.02 -7.13 -14.47
N GLU A 90 -1.87 -6.50 -14.73
CA GLU A 90 -0.80 -7.05 -15.56
C GLU A 90 0.46 -7.38 -14.75
N TYR A 91 0.78 -6.61 -13.73
CA TYR A 91 2.05 -6.64 -13.04
C TYR A 91 1.90 -6.62 -11.51
N GLN A 92 2.67 -7.50 -10.87
CA GLN A 92 2.93 -7.43 -9.43
C GLN A 92 4.21 -6.62 -9.19
N TYR A 93 4.07 -5.44 -8.61
CA TYR A 93 5.19 -4.54 -8.38
C TYR A 93 5.92 -4.83 -7.07
N LEU A 94 5.20 -5.36 -6.08
CA LEU A 94 5.71 -5.69 -4.74
C LEU A 94 5.55 -7.19 -4.45
N SER A 95 6.59 -7.83 -3.89
CA SER A 95 6.58 -9.26 -3.51
C SER A 95 7.23 -9.53 -2.16
#